data_AF-A0A838BHR0-F1
#
_entry.id   AF-A0A838BHR0-F1
#
_cell.length_a   1.000
_cell.length_b   1.000
_cell.length_c   1.000
_cell.angle_alpha   90.00
_cell.angle_beta   90.00
_cell.angle_gamma   90.00
#
_symmetry.space_group_name_H-M   'P 1'
#
loop_
_entity.id
_entity.type
_entity.pdbx_description
1 polymer ?
#
loop_
_entity_poly.entity_id
_entity_poly.type
_entity_poly.pdbx_seq_one_letter_code
_entity_poly.pdbx_strand_id
1 'polypeptide(L)'
;GNTTNKLTLNSGNGAPVTISNVAAGVAGTDAVNLNQLNSAFEQLNGRIGEVRQDAWRAAAIGMAAASLRYDDRPGKVSASAGGGIWRSQGALAFGIGYTSENGRLRSNAAATTAGGDWGVSAGVSVTLN
;
A
#
# COMPACT_ATOMS: atom_id res chain seq x y z
N GLY A 1 -47.92 22.40 -18.04
CA GLY A 1 -47.53 20.99 -18.24
C GLY A 1 -47.09 20.43 -16.91
N ASN A 2 -47.44 19.18 -16.58
CA ASN A 2 -46.94 18.54 -15.36
C ASN A 2 -45.43 18.31 -15.50
N THR A 3 -44.66 18.80 -14.55
CA THR A 3 -43.22 18.54 -14.45
C THR A 3 -43.01 17.18 -13.78
N THR A 4 -42.19 16.32 -14.38
CA THR A 4 -41.79 15.04 -13.79
C THR A 4 -40.27 15.02 -13.59
N ASN A 5 -39.80 14.56 -12.44
CA ASN A 5 -38.36 14.42 -12.14
C ASN A 5 -37.80 13.05 -12.60
N LYS A 6 -38.49 12.38 -13.52
CA LYS A 6 -38.17 11.03 -13.98
C LYS A 6 -38.52 10.89 -15.46
N LEU A 7 -37.59 10.33 -16.21
CA LEU A 7 -37.79 9.81 -17.55
C LEU A 7 -37.84 8.27 -17.47
N THR A 8 -38.82 7.65 -18.12
CA THR A 8 -38.92 6.19 -18.23
C THR A 8 -38.81 5.81 -19.71
N LEU A 9 -37.87 4.94 -20.05
CA LEU A 9 -37.74 4.37 -21.39
C LEU A 9 -38.46 3.02 -21.42
N ASN A 10 -39.44 2.87 -22.31
CA ASN A 10 -40.22 1.64 -22.44
C ASN A 10 -40.03 1.05 -23.84
N SER A 11 -39.51 -0.18 -23.90
CA SER A 11 -39.37 -0.94 -25.15
C SER A 11 -40.68 -1.62 -25.59
N GLY A 12 -41.77 -1.48 -24.82
CA GLY A 12 -43.08 -2.10 -25.07
C GLY A 12 -43.14 -3.60 -24.76
N ASN A 13 -41.98 -4.26 -24.67
CA ASN A 13 -41.81 -5.69 -24.38
C ASN A 13 -41.03 -5.95 -23.08
N GLY A 14 -40.78 -4.91 -22.27
CA GLY A 14 -40.01 -5.02 -21.02
C GLY A 14 -38.49 -5.15 -21.18
N ALA A 15 -37.96 -5.13 -22.40
CA ALA A 15 -36.51 -5.15 -22.62
C ALA A 15 -35.84 -3.80 -22.30
N PRO A 16 -34.54 -3.77 -21.93
CA PRO A 16 -33.78 -2.54 -21.79
C PRO A 16 -33.69 -1.75 -23.10
N VAL A 17 -33.78 -0.42 -23.01
CA VAL A 17 -33.59 0.49 -24.14
C VAL A 17 -32.15 0.98 -24.17
N THR A 18 -31.47 0.84 -25.31
CA THR A 18 -30.13 1.40 -25.51
C THR A 18 -30.21 2.89 -25.86
N ILE A 19 -29.38 3.71 -25.23
CA ILE A 19 -29.21 5.13 -25.57
C ILE A 19 -27.85 5.28 -26.25
N SER A 20 -27.83 5.79 -27.47
CA SER A 20 -26.61 5.99 -28.26
C SER A 20 -26.31 7.47 -28.48
N ASN A 21 -25.10 7.78 -28.96
CA ASN A 21 -24.61 9.14 -29.19
C ASN A 21 -24.60 10.04 -27.93
N VAL A 22 -24.34 9.44 -26.77
CA VAL A 22 -24.19 10.16 -25.50
C VAL A 22 -22.78 10.73 -25.42
N ALA A 23 -22.66 12.06 -25.53
CA ALA A 23 -21.41 12.77 -25.30
C ALA A 23 -20.91 12.56 -23.86
N ALA A 24 -19.62 12.82 -23.61
CA ALA A 24 -19.09 12.73 -22.26
C ALA A 24 -19.76 13.77 -21.35
N GLY A 25 -20.22 13.35 -20.18
CA GLY A 25 -20.80 14.25 -19.18
C GLY A 25 -19.78 15.26 -18.67
N VAL A 26 -20.20 16.50 -18.43
CA VAL A 26 -19.37 17.62 -17.98
C VAL A 26 -19.71 18.02 -16.54
N ALA A 27 -21.00 18.04 -16.19
CA ALA A 27 -21.48 18.29 -14.84
C ALA A 27 -21.71 16.99 -14.05
N GLY A 28 -21.69 17.06 -12.72
CA GLY A 28 -21.86 15.89 -11.84
C GLY A 28 -23.25 15.23 -11.91
N THR A 29 -24.21 15.84 -12.58
CA THR A 29 -25.57 15.31 -12.81
C THR A 29 -25.79 14.79 -14.22
N ASP A 30 -24.77 14.85 -15.09
CA ASP A 30 -24.86 14.37 -16.46
C ASP A 30 -24.78 12.85 -16.52
N ALA A 31 -25.30 12.27 -17.61
CA ALA A 31 -25.11 10.85 -17.88
C ALA A 31 -23.62 10.56 -18.22
N VAL A 32 -23.12 9.43 -17.72
CA VAL A 32 -21.78 8.92 -18.02
C VAL A 32 -21.88 7.95 -19.19
N ASN A 33 -21.02 8.09 -20.19
CA ASN A 33 -20.96 7.14 -21.30
C ASN A 33 -19.98 5.99 -21.04
N LEU A 34 -20.00 4.95 -21.89
CA LEU A 34 -19.19 3.75 -21.71
C LEU A 34 -17.67 4.03 -21.75
N ASN A 35 -17.22 5.02 -22.53
CA ASN A 35 -15.81 5.37 -22.61
C ASN A 35 -15.29 5.96 -21.30
N GLN A 36 -16.07 6.84 -20.66
CA GLN A 36 -15.74 7.38 -19.33
C GLN A 36 -15.68 6.27 -18.27
N LEU A 37 -16.63 5.32 -18.31
CA LEU A 37 -16.65 4.19 -17.41
C LEU A 37 -15.44 3.26 -17.60
N ASN A 38 -15.14 2.88 -18.85
CA ASN A 38 -13.98 2.04 -19.18
C ASN A 38 -12.67 2.71 -18.76
N SER A 39 -12.52 4.01 -19.03
CA SER A 39 -11.34 4.78 -18.62
C SER A 39 -11.15 4.80 -17.10
N ALA A 40 -12.25 4.88 -16.34
CA ALA A 40 -12.20 4.81 -14.88
C ALA A 40 -11.80 3.40 -14.40
N PHE A 41 -12.33 2.35 -15.02
CA PHE A 41 -11.97 0.97 -14.70
C PHE A 41 -10.52 0.62 -15.07
N GLU A 42 -10.00 1.11 -16.19
CA GLU A 42 -8.60 0.93 -16.59
C GLU A 42 -7.65 1.58 -15.59
N GLN A 43 -7.94 2.83 -15.18
CA GLN A 43 -7.19 3.52 -14.14
C GLN A 43 -7.25 2.78 -12.80
N LEU A 44 -8.42 2.26 -12.43
CA LEU A 44 -8.58 1.47 -11.22
C LEU A 44 -7.76 0.17 -11.29
N ASN A 45 -7.80 -0.54 -12.41
CA ASN A 45 -7.04 -1.77 -12.62
C ASN A 45 -5.52 -1.51 -12.54
N GLY A 46 -5.05 -0.39 -13.10
CA GLY A 46 -3.66 0.06 -12.95
C GLY A 46 -3.27 0.26 -11.48
N ARG A 47 -4.07 1.05 -10.74
CA ARG A 47 -3.86 1.31 -9.30
C ARG A 47 -3.89 0.03 -8.47
N ILE A 48 -4.77 -0.93 -8.79
CA ILE A 48 -4.80 -2.23 -8.11
C ILE A 48 -3.49 -2.99 -8.34
N GLY A 49 -2.94 -2.94 -9.56
CA GLY A 49 -1.64 -3.51 -9.87
C GLY A 49 -0.51 -2.91 -9.02
N GLU A 50 -0.49 -1.59 -8.87
CA GLU A 50 0.46 -0.84 -8.06
C GLU A 50 0.34 -1.21 -6.57
N VAL A 51 -0.87 -1.12 -6.00
CA VAL A 51 -1.12 -1.46 -4.58
C VAL A 51 -0.70 -2.90 -4.26
N ARG A 52 -0.89 -3.85 -5.19
CA ARG A 52 -0.42 -5.23 -5.01
C ARG A 52 1.10 -5.32 -4.99
N GLN A 53 1.80 -4.56 -5.82
CA GLN A 53 3.26 -4.51 -5.82
C GLN A 53 3.79 -3.88 -4.53
N ASP A 54 3.19 -2.79 -4.09
CA ASP A 54 3.55 -2.10 -2.84
C ASP A 54 3.37 -3.03 -1.63
N ALA A 55 2.27 -3.78 -1.59
CA ALA A 55 2.04 -4.78 -0.54
C ALA A 55 3.11 -5.89 -0.53
N TRP A 56 3.57 -6.35 -1.70
CA TRP A 56 4.65 -7.34 -1.78
C TRP A 56 6.02 -6.76 -1.39
N ARG A 57 6.28 -5.50 -1.72
CA ARG A 57 7.49 -4.78 -1.26
C ARG A 57 7.49 -4.62 0.25
N ALA A 58 6.36 -4.27 0.86
CA ALA A 58 6.21 -4.18 2.30
C ALA A 58 6.49 -5.53 2.99
N ALA A 59 6.04 -6.64 2.40
CA ALA A 59 6.39 -7.98 2.90
C ALA A 59 7.90 -8.24 2.82
N ALA A 60 8.55 -7.91 1.70
CA ALA A 60 10.00 -8.02 1.58
C ALA A 60 10.75 -7.13 2.60
N ILE A 61 10.27 -5.90 2.83
CA ILE A 61 10.78 -5.00 3.87
C ILE A 61 10.67 -5.64 5.25
N GLY A 62 9.50 -6.22 5.58
CA GLY A 62 9.29 -6.93 6.83
C GLY A 62 10.27 -8.09 7.03
N MET A 63 10.53 -8.87 5.97
CA MET A 63 11.53 -9.93 5.99
C MET A 63 12.94 -9.39 6.19
N ALA A 64 13.31 -8.30 5.51
CA ALA A 64 14.61 -7.66 5.64
C ALA A 64 14.82 -7.11 7.07
N ALA A 65 13.83 -6.40 7.61
CA ALA A 65 13.86 -5.86 8.97
C ALA A 65 13.95 -6.98 10.02
N ALA A 66 13.20 -8.07 9.85
CA ALA A 66 13.21 -9.21 10.76
C ALA A 66 14.54 -9.99 10.77
N SER A 67 15.33 -9.87 9.68
CA SER A 67 16.66 -10.48 9.59
C SER A 67 17.74 -9.70 10.36
N LEU A 68 17.45 -8.48 10.80
CA LEU A 68 18.39 -7.68 11.59
C LEU A 68 18.64 -8.34 12.96
N ARG A 69 19.91 -8.34 13.38
CA ARG A 69 20.39 -8.91 14.63
C ARG A 69 21.35 -7.93 15.28
N TYR A 70 21.18 -7.69 16.58
CA TYR A 70 21.96 -6.72 17.34
C TYR A 70 22.80 -7.43 18.41
N ASP A 71 23.85 -6.78 18.86
CA ASP A 71 24.70 -7.29 19.93
C ASP A 71 24.09 -6.97 21.30
N ASP A 72 23.89 -8.00 22.12
CA ASP A 72 23.29 -7.90 23.46
C ASP A 72 24.31 -7.60 24.57
N ARG A 73 25.60 -7.40 24.23
CA ARG A 73 26.63 -7.11 25.23
C ARG A 73 26.43 -5.72 25.85
N PRO A 74 26.42 -5.59 27.20
CA PRO A 74 26.23 -4.31 27.87
C PRO A 74 27.24 -3.24 27.45
N GLY A 75 26.77 -2.01 27.25
CA GLY A 75 27.58 -0.86 26.85
C GLY A 75 28.07 -0.88 25.40
N LYS A 76 27.50 -1.75 24.55
CA LYS A 76 27.87 -1.84 23.12
C LYS A 76 26.83 -1.19 22.22
N VAL A 77 27.34 -0.50 21.21
CA VAL A 77 26.59 -0.12 20.00
C VAL A 77 26.88 -1.18 18.94
N SER A 78 25.84 -1.64 18.25
CA SER A 78 25.93 -2.60 17.16
C SER A 78 25.24 -2.08 15.91
N ALA A 79 25.70 -2.53 14.75
CA ALA A 79 25.09 -2.26 13.46
C ALA A 79 24.76 -3.58 12.76
N SER A 80 23.70 -3.60 11.98
CA SER A 80 23.26 -4.77 11.22
C SER A 80 22.73 -4.37 9.85
N ALA A 81 22.76 -5.31 8.93
CA ALA A 81 22.20 -5.19 7.60
C ALA A 81 21.51 -6.50 7.21
N GLY A 82 20.45 -6.40 6.44
CA GLY A 82 19.57 -7.51 6.12
C GLY A 82 18.88 -7.31 4.77
N GLY A 83 18.33 -8.38 4.23
CA GLY A 83 17.64 -8.37 2.95
C GLY A 83 16.46 -9.34 2.96
N GLY A 84 15.46 -9.04 2.14
CA GLY A 84 14.25 -9.84 2.03
C GLY A 84 13.78 -9.90 0.59
N ILE A 85 13.27 -11.05 0.16
CA ILE A 85 12.69 -11.23 -1.16
C ILE A 85 11.30 -11.86 -0.99
N TRP A 86 10.29 -11.27 -1.61
CA TRP A 86 8.92 -11.77 -1.62
C TRP A 86 8.26 -11.53 -2.97
N ARG A 87 7.76 -12.60 -3.62
CA ARG A 87 7.06 -12.52 -4.93
C ARG A 87 7.75 -11.57 -5.93
N SER A 88 9.02 -11.85 -6.23
CA SER A 88 9.88 -11.06 -7.12
C SER A 88 10.17 -9.61 -6.69
N GLN A 89 9.74 -9.17 -5.49
CA GLN A 89 10.11 -7.89 -4.90
C GLN A 89 11.25 -8.11 -3.91
N GLY A 90 12.28 -7.25 -3.95
CA GLY A 90 13.40 -7.27 -3.02
C GLY A 90 13.38 -6.05 -2.10
N ALA A 91 13.92 -6.22 -0.90
CA ALA A 91 14.09 -5.15 0.07
C ALA A 91 15.44 -5.28 0.79
N LEU A 92 15.95 -4.14 1.24
CA LEU A 92 17.14 -4.03 2.07
C LEU A 92 16.79 -3.36 3.39
N ALA A 93 17.51 -3.73 4.44
CA ALA A 93 17.36 -3.18 5.77
C ALA A 93 18.74 -2.91 6.39
N PHE A 94 18.84 -1.83 7.15
CA PHE A 94 20.00 -1.45 7.93
C PHE A 94 19.52 -1.02 9.30
N GLY A 95 20.23 -1.41 10.35
CA GLY A 95 19.84 -1.02 11.70
C GLY A 95 21.01 -0.82 12.62
N ILE A 96 20.76 -0.09 13.69
CA ILE A 96 21.65 0.10 14.82
C ILE A 96 20.94 -0.29 16.12
N GLY A 97 21.69 -0.86 17.05
CA GLY A 97 21.19 -1.27 18.36
C GLY A 97 22.12 -0.84 19.47
N TYR A 98 21.56 -0.49 20.62
CA TYR A 98 22.30 -0.18 21.83
C TYR A 98 21.76 -0.99 23.01
N THR A 99 22.69 -1.59 23.76
CA THR A 99 22.38 -2.26 25.02
C THR A 99 22.97 -1.47 26.18
N SER A 100 22.12 -1.12 27.15
CA SER A 100 22.49 -0.39 28.36
C SER A 100 23.62 -1.08 29.13
N GLU A 101 24.43 -0.33 29.87
CA GLU A 101 25.55 -0.84 30.67
C GLU A 101 25.12 -1.85 31.74
N ASN A 102 23.90 -1.72 32.25
CA ASN A 102 23.32 -2.69 33.18
C ASN A 102 22.71 -3.92 32.48
N GLY A 103 22.72 -3.98 31.14
CA GLY A 103 22.16 -5.07 30.34
C GLY A 103 20.62 -5.20 30.38
N ARG A 104 19.93 -4.33 31.13
CA ARG A 104 18.47 -4.44 31.37
C ARG A 104 17.63 -3.80 30.29
N LEU A 105 18.17 -2.80 29.61
CA LEU A 105 17.49 -2.05 28.56
C LEU A 105 18.22 -2.26 27.23
N ARG A 106 17.49 -2.63 26.19
CA ARG A 106 17.99 -2.67 24.81
C ARG A 106 17.10 -1.81 23.93
N SER A 107 17.71 -1.03 23.05
CA SER A 107 17.01 -0.26 22.03
C SER A 107 17.60 -0.54 20.65
N ASN A 108 16.77 -0.41 19.61
CA ASN A 108 17.23 -0.48 18.23
C ASN A 108 16.44 0.50 17.35
N ALA A 109 17.06 0.87 16.24
CA ALA A 109 16.46 1.65 15.17
C ALA A 109 16.92 1.07 13.84
N ALA A 110 16.02 1.01 12.85
CA ALA A 110 16.33 0.51 11.52
C ALA A 110 15.69 1.37 10.43
N ALA A 111 16.33 1.36 9.26
CA ALA A 111 15.82 1.90 8.02
C ALA A 111 15.76 0.78 6.99
N THR A 112 14.74 0.79 6.15
CA THR A 112 14.48 -0.21 5.12
C THR A 112 14.12 0.46 3.81
N THR A 113 14.39 -0.21 2.70
CA THR A 113 14.05 0.28 1.36
C THR A 113 13.65 -0.86 0.43
N ALA A 114 12.66 -0.61 -0.42
CA ALA A 114 12.24 -1.52 -1.49
C ALA A 114 11.61 -0.75 -2.64
N GLY A 115 12.09 -0.98 -3.86
CA GLY A 115 11.43 -0.47 -5.08
C GLY A 115 11.28 1.04 -5.20
N GLY A 116 12.11 1.84 -4.50
CA GLY A 116 12.06 3.31 -4.49
C GLY A 116 11.47 3.91 -3.20
N ASP A 117 10.77 3.09 -2.41
CA ASP A 117 10.21 3.48 -1.11
C ASP A 117 11.18 3.19 0.04
N TRP A 118 10.99 3.89 1.16
CA TRP A 118 11.75 3.68 2.38
C TRP A 118 10.84 3.71 3.61
N GLY A 119 11.27 3.05 4.68
CA GLY A 119 10.57 3.02 5.96
C GLY A 119 11.54 2.91 7.11
N VAL A 120 11.12 3.31 8.30
CA VAL A 120 11.92 3.25 9.54
C VAL A 120 11.19 2.51 10.64
N SER A 121 11.93 1.88 11.53
CA SER A 121 11.39 1.24 12.73
C SER A 121 12.30 1.49 13.92
N ALA A 122 11.72 1.43 15.12
CA ALA A 122 12.46 1.48 16.37
C ALA A 122 11.82 0.51 17.37
N GLY A 123 12.64 -0.06 18.25
CA GLY A 123 12.21 -1.02 19.25
C GLY A 123 12.92 -0.81 20.57
N VAL A 124 12.24 -1.13 21.66
CA VAL A 124 12.80 -1.13 23.03
C VAL A 124 12.39 -2.43 23.71
N SER A 125 13.31 -3.04 24.43
CA SER A 125 13.03 -4.21 25.27
C SER A 125 13.65 -4.04 26.65
N VAL A 126 12.95 -4.53 27.68
CA VAL A 126 13.37 -4.46 29.07
C VAL A 126 13.39 -5.87 29.66
N THR A 127 14.47 -6.24 30.33
CA THR A 127 14.57 -7.48 31.11
C THR A 127 14.22 -7.19 32.58
N LEU A 128 13.16 -7.84 33.06
CA LEU A 128 12.66 -7.73 34.43
C LEU A 128 13.16 -8.92 35.26
N ASN A 129 14.08 -8.65 36.17
CA ASN A 129 14.57 -9.54 37.22
C ASN A 129 14.62 -8.79 38.55
#